data_AF-A0A397CFZ4-F1
#
_entry.id   AF-A0A397CFZ4-F1
#
_cell.length_a   1.000
_cell.length_b   1.000
_cell.length_c   1.000
_cell.angle_alpha   90.00
_cell.angle_beta   90.00
_cell.angle_gamma   90.00
#
_symmetry.space_group_name_H-M   'P 1'
#
loop_
_entity.id
_entity.type
_entity.pdbx_description
1 polymer ?
#
loop_
_entity_poly.entity_id
_entity_poly.type
_entity_poly.pdbx_seq_one_letter_code
_entity_poly.pdbx_strand_id
1 'polypeptide(L)'
;WSADTAKAADELVKALKSSFSTGIATADWLDNSTRNNAQTKLSKYVHLLGGPENPQLYPTLTLDSKTYLKNRWNVSQVNIDTNFKLNGQPVNKRKFSRPAYIVDAEYRHCVNKVLFTASIFQAPNFDLKYDAAQNFGGIGMVIGHEITHGFDYRNRNYDGDGNLNSWWSNATNITFKTKAQCLSDQYAKFVVNSDLTGAELGNISGQLALGEAIADNGGLKTSFRAYHEYLKKFPSQYTEETGDKLFYLSFAQVRCSKNTDRYLLRSLGWKHPPSRFRVTGALQNNAEFARNGSTKRKRREFVDEYLAYSRRVKVFNRGMGGTVQALDLDSIEKAMASLKLDKKICNAESRVGRLLPDFYDKLE
;
A
#
# COMPACT_ATOMS: atom_id res chain seq x y z
N TRP A 1 -14.27 16.20 2.92
CA TRP A 1 -13.59 15.89 4.19
C TRP A 1 -14.46 16.40 5.32
N SER A 2 -15.21 15.53 6.00
CA SER A 2 -16.01 15.92 7.18
C SER A 2 -15.21 15.75 8.47
N ALA A 3 -15.71 16.30 9.57
CA ALA A 3 -15.14 16.08 10.90
C ALA A 3 -15.14 14.58 11.28
N ASP A 4 -16.18 13.85 10.90
CA ASP A 4 -16.29 12.41 11.18
C ASP A 4 -15.25 11.60 10.39
N THR A 5 -15.05 11.90 9.11
CA THR A 5 -13.97 11.28 8.31
C THR A 5 -12.61 11.56 8.94
N ALA A 6 -12.37 12.80 9.40
CA ALA A 6 -11.12 13.18 10.04
C ALA A 6 -10.86 12.40 11.33
N LYS A 7 -11.88 12.28 12.17
CA LYS A 7 -11.82 11.54 13.43
C LYS A 7 -11.55 10.05 13.18
N ALA A 8 -12.32 9.42 12.30
CA ALA A 8 -12.16 8.01 11.97
C ALA A 8 -10.78 7.71 11.34
N ALA A 9 -10.28 8.59 10.47
CA ALA A 9 -8.94 8.48 9.91
C ALA A 9 -7.85 8.56 10.99
N ASP A 10 -7.97 9.48 11.94
CA ASP A 10 -7.02 9.64 13.06
C ASP A 10 -7.02 8.41 14.00
N GLU A 11 -8.20 7.90 14.34
CA GLU A 11 -8.36 6.68 15.12
C GLU A 11 -7.73 5.46 14.42
N LEU A 12 -7.91 5.35 13.10
CA LEU A 12 -7.30 4.29 12.31
C LEU A 12 -5.77 4.39 12.33
N VAL A 13 -5.20 5.57 12.10
CA VAL A 13 -3.73 5.76 12.19
C VAL A 13 -3.19 5.38 13.56
N LYS A 14 -3.90 5.74 14.64
CA LYS A 14 -3.51 5.35 16.01
C LYS A 14 -3.57 3.83 16.22
N ALA A 15 -4.62 3.17 15.74
CA ALA A 15 -4.75 1.71 15.81
C ALA A 15 -3.61 1.00 15.04
N LEU A 16 -3.29 1.49 13.85
CA LEU A 16 -2.20 0.93 13.02
C LEU A 16 -0.82 1.18 13.64
N LYS A 17 -0.57 2.37 14.22
CA LYS A 17 0.66 2.66 14.97
C LYS A 17 0.80 1.74 16.18
N SER A 18 -0.28 1.52 16.93
CA SER A 18 -0.30 0.60 18.07
C SER A 18 -0.01 -0.84 17.63
N SER A 19 -0.68 -1.32 16.58
CA SER A 19 -0.39 -2.62 15.98
C SER A 19 1.09 -2.72 15.58
N PHE A 20 1.63 -1.73 14.86
CA PHE A 20 3.04 -1.76 14.45
C PHE A 20 4.00 -1.82 15.65
N SER A 21 3.71 -1.09 16.73
CA SER A 21 4.43 -1.15 18.00
C SER A 21 4.43 -2.57 18.58
N THR A 22 3.29 -3.25 18.60
CA THR A 22 3.22 -4.67 18.99
C THR A 22 4.10 -5.53 18.08
N GLY A 23 4.17 -5.22 16.77
CA GLY A 23 5.04 -5.91 15.81
C GLY A 23 6.52 -5.81 16.13
N ILE A 24 6.97 -4.61 16.48
CA ILE A 24 8.35 -4.40 16.96
C ILE A 24 8.56 -5.17 18.27
N ALA A 25 7.60 -5.08 19.20
CA ALA A 25 7.71 -5.67 20.53
C ALA A 25 7.82 -7.20 20.50
N THR A 26 7.23 -7.87 19.52
CA THR A 26 7.20 -9.34 19.41
C THR A 26 8.13 -9.91 18.33
N ALA A 27 8.93 -9.07 17.66
CA ALA A 27 9.84 -9.55 16.63
C ALA A 27 11.01 -10.32 17.26
N ASP A 28 11.05 -11.62 17.02
CA ASP A 28 12.08 -12.57 17.50
C ASP A 28 13.49 -12.26 16.99
N TRP A 29 13.59 -11.65 15.82
CA TRP A 29 14.84 -11.32 15.15
C TRP A 29 15.45 -9.97 15.59
N LEU A 30 14.76 -9.19 16.42
CA LEU A 30 15.27 -7.94 16.98
C LEU A 30 15.89 -8.19 18.36
N ASP A 31 17.17 -7.84 18.53
CA ASP A 31 17.76 -7.69 19.86
C ASP A 31 17.08 -6.58 20.67
N ASN A 32 17.26 -6.61 22.00
CA ASN A 32 16.59 -5.68 22.93
C ASN A 32 16.94 -4.21 22.66
N SER A 33 18.20 -3.92 22.32
CA SER A 33 18.66 -2.55 22.03
C SER A 33 17.97 -1.98 20.79
N THR A 34 18.01 -2.73 19.69
CA THR A 34 17.41 -2.32 18.41
C THR A 34 15.88 -2.24 18.52
N ARG A 35 15.27 -3.14 19.29
CA ARG A 35 13.83 -3.09 19.62
C ARG A 35 13.45 -1.80 20.35
N ASN A 36 14.19 -1.44 21.40
CA ASN A 36 13.96 -0.20 22.15
C ASN A 36 14.16 1.04 21.27
N ASN A 37 15.20 1.06 20.44
CA ASN A 37 15.44 2.16 19.50
C ASN A 37 14.30 2.28 18.47
N ALA A 38 13.81 1.15 17.95
CA ALA A 38 12.68 1.13 17.02
C ALA A 38 11.38 1.64 17.66
N GLN A 39 11.11 1.29 18.93
CA GLN A 39 9.98 1.85 19.68
C GLN A 39 10.14 3.37 19.90
N THR A 40 11.34 3.84 20.23
CA THR A 40 11.63 5.28 20.35
C THR A 40 11.44 6.01 19.03
N LYS A 41 11.86 5.43 17.90
CA LYS A 41 11.58 5.99 16.58
C LYS A 41 10.09 6.07 16.31
N LEU A 42 9.34 4.99 16.60
CA LEU A 42 7.90 4.95 16.39
C LEU A 42 7.16 5.96 17.28
N SER A 43 7.57 6.12 18.54
CA SER A 43 6.91 7.07 19.46
C SER A 43 6.98 8.50 18.94
N LYS A 44 8.09 8.88 18.30
CA LYS A 44 8.34 10.20 17.69
C LYS A 44 7.65 10.42 16.33
N TYR A 45 6.91 9.45 15.78
CA TYR A 45 6.18 9.65 14.52
C TYR A 45 5.20 10.82 14.60
N VAL A 46 5.27 11.69 13.61
CA VAL A 46 4.24 12.69 13.34
C VAL A 46 3.32 12.15 12.24
N HIS A 47 2.01 12.19 12.43
CA HIS A 47 1.05 11.92 11.37
C HIS A 47 0.27 13.18 11.01
N LEU A 48 0.09 13.42 9.71
CA LEU A 48 -0.71 14.52 9.16
C LEU A 48 -1.83 13.94 8.28
N LEU A 49 -3.03 14.49 8.43
CA LEU A 49 -4.24 14.03 7.74
C LEU A 49 -4.94 15.19 7.03
N GLY A 50 -5.44 14.93 5.83
CA GLY A 50 -6.25 15.90 5.12
C GLY A 50 -5.42 16.93 4.36
N GLY A 51 -5.21 18.09 4.97
CA GLY A 51 -4.52 19.23 4.39
C GLY A 51 -4.04 20.22 5.44
N PRO A 52 -3.32 21.29 5.03
CA PRO A 52 -2.89 22.32 5.97
C PRO A 52 -4.09 23.08 6.53
N GLU A 53 -4.14 23.28 7.85
CA GLU A 53 -5.15 24.13 8.52
C GLU A 53 -5.12 25.56 7.98
N ASN A 54 -3.90 26.08 7.74
CA ASN A 54 -3.65 27.40 7.17
C ASN A 54 -2.96 27.23 5.80
N PRO A 55 -3.72 27.12 4.70
CA PRO A 55 -3.14 26.98 3.37
C PRO A 55 -2.34 28.23 2.97
N GLN A 56 -1.29 28.04 2.18
CA GLN A 56 -0.50 29.15 1.65
C GLN A 56 -1.38 30.03 0.76
N LEU A 57 -1.39 31.33 1.04
CA LEU A 57 -2.04 32.34 0.22
C LEU A 57 -1.02 32.99 -0.73
N TYR A 58 -1.53 33.51 -1.85
CA TYR A 58 -0.73 34.15 -2.90
C TYR A 58 -1.25 35.57 -3.20
N PRO A 59 -1.29 36.48 -2.22
CA PRO A 59 -1.96 37.78 -2.37
C PRO A 59 -1.32 38.68 -3.43
N THR A 60 -0.05 38.46 -3.77
CA THR A 60 0.68 39.24 -4.77
C THR A 60 0.75 38.58 -6.14
N LEU A 61 0.23 37.35 -6.29
CA LEU A 61 0.30 36.62 -7.55
C LEU A 61 -0.84 37.07 -8.47
N THR A 62 -0.49 37.82 -9.50
CA THR A 62 -1.43 38.17 -10.58
C THR A 62 -1.21 37.25 -11.78
N LEU A 63 -2.30 36.67 -12.29
CA LEU A 63 -2.31 35.80 -13.47
C LEU A 63 -3.11 36.46 -14.59
N ASP A 64 -2.65 36.31 -15.83
CA ASP A 64 -3.33 36.81 -17.01
C ASP A 64 -3.76 35.65 -17.91
N SER A 65 -5.07 35.57 -18.19
CA SER A 65 -5.69 34.54 -19.03
C SER A 65 -5.06 34.37 -20.42
N LYS A 66 -4.37 35.40 -20.94
CA LYS A 66 -3.77 35.39 -22.28
C LYS A 66 -2.31 34.95 -22.29
N THR A 67 -1.65 34.85 -21.13
CA THR A 67 -0.19 34.63 -21.05
C THR A 67 0.19 33.42 -20.20
N TYR A 68 -0.12 32.23 -20.70
CA TYR A 68 0.16 30.96 -20.00
C TYR A 68 1.63 30.82 -19.54
N LEU A 69 2.60 31.06 -20.42
CA LEU A 69 4.02 30.92 -20.07
C LEU A 69 4.45 31.92 -18.99
N LYS A 70 3.96 33.16 -19.04
CA LYS A 70 4.23 34.18 -18.02
C LYS A 70 3.63 33.78 -16.68
N ASN A 71 2.39 33.26 -16.68
CA ASN A 71 1.76 32.73 -15.47
C ASN A 71 2.58 31.59 -14.84
N ARG A 72 3.08 30.66 -15.67
CA ARG A 72 3.97 29.58 -15.21
C ARG A 72 5.26 30.11 -14.59
N TRP A 73 5.86 31.12 -15.21
CA TRP A 73 7.05 31.80 -14.68
C TRP A 73 6.78 32.47 -13.33
N ASN A 74 5.69 33.25 -13.23
CA ASN A 74 5.31 33.93 -11.99
C ASN A 74 5.09 32.94 -10.83
N VAL A 75 4.39 31.83 -11.07
CA VAL A 75 4.20 30.77 -10.07
C VAL A 75 5.53 30.15 -9.66
N SER A 76 6.43 29.90 -10.61
CA SER A 76 7.77 29.36 -10.32
C SER A 76 8.57 30.31 -9.43
N GLN A 77 8.53 31.61 -9.72
CA GLN A 77 9.26 32.61 -8.94
C GLN A 77 8.77 32.65 -7.48
N VAL A 78 7.45 32.68 -7.25
CA VAL A 78 6.91 32.66 -5.89
C VAL A 78 7.33 31.40 -5.12
N ASN A 79 7.35 30.23 -5.79
CA ASN A 79 7.79 28.99 -5.16
C ASN A 79 9.28 29.02 -4.78
N ILE A 80 10.12 29.57 -5.67
CA ILE A 80 11.56 29.74 -5.43
C ILE A 80 11.78 30.69 -4.24
N ASP A 81 11.17 31.87 -4.27
CA ASP A 81 11.32 32.87 -3.21
C ASP A 81 10.81 32.34 -1.86
N THR A 82 9.68 31.62 -1.85
CA THR A 82 9.15 30.99 -0.64
C THR A 82 10.11 29.95 -0.07
N ASN A 83 10.74 29.13 -0.93
CA ASN A 83 11.70 28.12 -0.47
C ASN A 83 13.01 28.74 0.03
N PHE A 84 13.51 29.80 -0.61
CA PHE A 84 14.71 30.51 -0.13
C PHE A 84 14.51 31.14 1.25
N LYS A 85 13.31 31.64 1.54
CA LYS A 85 12.96 32.17 2.87
C LYS A 85 12.99 31.13 3.99
N LEU A 86 13.03 29.82 3.66
CA LEU A 86 13.17 28.76 4.66
C LEU A 86 14.63 28.58 5.12
N ASN A 87 15.61 29.16 4.42
CA ASN A 87 17.00 29.05 4.84
C ASN A 87 17.24 29.72 6.20
N GLY A 88 17.95 29.05 7.10
CA GLY A 88 18.16 29.51 8.47
C GLY A 88 16.93 29.42 9.39
N GLN A 89 15.77 28.96 8.88
CA GLN A 89 14.56 28.76 9.69
C GLN A 89 14.48 27.34 10.24
N PRO A 90 13.85 27.13 11.42
CA PRO A 90 13.60 25.80 11.94
C PRO A 90 12.75 24.95 10.98
N VAL A 91 13.02 23.63 10.95
CA VAL A 91 12.24 22.70 10.12
C VAL A 91 10.83 22.54 10.68
N ASN A 92 9.82 22.95 9.90
CA ASN A 92 8.43 22.70 10.24
C ASN A 92 8.03 21.25 9.93
N LYS A 93 8.04 20.39 10.96
CA LYS A 93 7.62 18.98 10.86
C LYS A 93 6.13 18.81 10.49
N ARG A 94 5.28 19.82 10.69
CA ARG A 94 3.84 19.79 10.36
C ARG A 94 3.50 20.34 8.97
N LYS A 95 4.50 20.74 8.17
CA LYS A 95 4.27 21.20 6.78
C LYS A 95 3.76 20.07 5.90
N PHE A 96 2.65 20.27 5.19
CA PHE A 96 2.22 19.37 4.12
C PHE A 96 3.12 19.55 2.90
N SER A 97 3.62 18.44 2.39
CA SER A 97 4.44 18.34 1.16
C SER A 97 3.60 18.08 -0.08
N ARG A 98 2.32 17.73 0.10
CA ARG A 98 1.37 17.41 -0.96
C ARG A 98 0.05 18.17 -0.74
N PRO A 99 -0.56 18.69 -1.81
CA PRO A 99 -1.89 19.29 -1.72
C PRO A 99 -2.96 18.26 -1.33
N ALA A 100 -3.99 18.70 -0.60
CA ALA A 100 -5.06 17.84 -0.09
C ALA A 100 -5.89 17.12 -1.18
N TYR A 101 -5.93 17.68 -2.39
CA TYR A 101 -6.69 17.17 -3.53
C TYR A 101 -5.97 16.04 -4.30
N ILE A 102 -4.68 15.78 -4.02
CA ILE A 102 -3.97 14.65 -4.63
C ILE A 102 -4.36 13.39 -3.88
N VAL A 103 -4.67 12.29 -4.58
CA VAL A 103 -4.87 10.97 -3.94
C VAL A 103 -3.51 10.37 -3.65
N ASP A 104 -2.99 10.52 -2.43
CA ASP A 104 -1.66 10.00 -2.08
C ASP A 104 -1.43 9.86 -0.58
N ALA A 105 -0.37 9.12 -0.26
CA ALA A 105 0.21 9.00 1.06
C ALA A 105 1.73 9.08 0.95
N GLU A 106 2.41 9.45 2.03
CA GLU A 106 3.86 9.42 2.03
C GLU A 106 4.48 9.35 3.43
N TYR A 107 5.61 8.67 3.50
CA TYR A 107 6.58 8.78 4.58
C TYR A 107 7.75 9.70 4.21
N ARG A 108 8.17 10.55 5.15
CA ARG A 108 9.32 11.46 5.03
C ARG A 108 10.32 11.22 6.15
N HIS A 109 11.48 10.63 5.81
CA HIS A 109 12.51 10.25 6.78
C HIS A 109 13.13 11.43 7.53
N CYS A 110 13.45 12.55 6.87
CA CYS A 110 14.11 13.71 7.51
C CYS A 110 13.26 14.38 8.61
N VAL A 111 11.97 14.06 8.70
CA VAL A 111 11.06 14.61 9.71
C VAL A 111 10.27 13.52 10.46
N ASN A 112 10.62 12.24 10.22
CA ASN A 112 9.94 11.06 10.78
C ASN A 112 8.40 11.18 10.76
N LYS A 113 7.85 11.38 9.55
CA LYS A 113 6.46 11.77 9.37
C LYS A 113 5.74 10.94 8.33
N VAL A 114 4.48 10.60 8.61
CA VAL A 114 3.51 10.10 7.62
C VAL A 114 2.49 11.19 7.30
N LEU A 115 2.12 11.29 6.03
CA LEU A 115 1.13 12.24 5.55
C LEU A 115 0.14 11.49 4.67
N PHE A 116 -1.15 11.70 4.93
CA PHE A 116 -2.25 11.20 4.12
C PHE A 116 -3.10 12.39 3.70
N THR A 117 -3.27 12.59 2.40
CA THR A 117 -4.07 13.71 1.88
C THR A 117 -5.56 13.47 2.08
N ALA A 118 -6.38 14.51 2.07
CA ALA A 118 -7.83 14.37 2.23
C ALA A 118 -8.44 13.42 1.19
N SER A 119 -7.90 13.45 -0.04
CA SER A 119 -8.45 12.70 -1.17
C SER A 119 -8.08 11.21 -1.17
N ILE A 120 -7.21 10.72 -0.28
CA ILE A 120 -7.02 9.27 -0.14
C ILE A 120 -8.11 8.62 0.71
N PHE A 121 -8.76 9.37 1.60
CA PHE A 121 -9.85 8.89 2.45
C PHE A 121 -11.20 8.99 1.74
N GLN A 122 -11.32 8.27 0.64
CA GLN A 122 -12.54 8.10 -0.14
C GLN A 122 -12.61 6.69 -0.70
N ALA A 123 -13.79 6.28 -1.14
CA ALA A 123 -13.98 5.00 -1.81
C ALA A 123 -13.06 4.87 -3.04
N PRO A 124 -12.47 3.68 -3.30
CA PRO A 124 -12.65 2.44 -2.55
C PRO A 124 -11.72 2.27 -1.33
N ASN A 125 -10.83 3.23 -1.04
CA ASN A 125 -9.86 3.09 0.06
C ASN A 125 -10.52 3.20 1.44
N PHE A 126 -11.51 4.08 1.59
CA PHE A 126 -12.15 4.38 2.87
C PHE A 126 -13.59 4.87 2.68
N ASP A 127 -14.50 4.39 3.53
CA ASP A 127 -15.83 4.97 3.70
C ASP A 127 -16.31 4.74 5.15
N LEU A 128 -17.02 5.72 5.73
CA LEU A 128 -17.60 5.58 7.07
C LEU A 128 -18.68 4.49 7.13
N LYS A 129 -19.27 4.12 6.00
CA LYS A 129 -20.30 3.08 5.87
C LYS A 129 -19.73 1.68 5.65
N TYR A 130 -18.43 1.58 5.37
CA TYR A 130 -17.79 0.29 5.16
C TYR A 130 -17.63 -0.48 6.47
N ASP A 131 -17.72 -1.81 6.38
CA ASP A 131 -17.31 -2.67 7.48
C ASP A 131 -15.82 -2.45 7.80
N ALA A 132 -15.44 -2.69 9.06
CA ALA A 132 -14.05 -2.57 9.50
C ALA A 132 -13.10 -3.38 8.59
N ALA A 133 -13.47 -4.58 8.17
CA ALA A 133 -12.67 -5.40 7.27
C ALA A 133 -12.26 -4.64 6.00
N GLN A 134 -13.17 -3.88 5.40
CA GLN A 134 -12.90 -3.12 4.19
C GLN A 134 -11.99 -1.91 4.45
N ASN A 135 -12.26 -1.14 5.51
CA ASN A 135 -11.46 0.03 5.86
C ASN A 135 -10.02 -0.37 6.28
N PHE A 136 -9.85 -1.46 7.03
CA PHE A 136 -8.54 -1.99 7.37
C PHE A 136 -7.85 -2.65 6.15
N GLY A 137 -8.58 -3.34 5.28
CA GLY A 137 -8.04 -3.92 4.05
C GLY A 137 -7.59 -2.87 3.03
N GLY A 138 -8.36 -1.80 2.88
CA GLY A 138 -8.08 -0.66 2.00
C GLY A 138 -7.07 0.32 2.62
N ILE A 139 -7.57 1.43 3.18
CA ILE A 139 -6.73 2.50 3.71
C ILE A 139 -5.87 2.05 4.90
N GLY A 140 -6.32 1.10 5.71
CA GLY A 140 -5.52 0.56 6.83
C GLY A 140 -4.20 -0.06 6.36
N MET A 141 -4.21 -0.76 5.22
CA MET A 141 -2.99 -1.28 4.60
C MET A 141 -2.08 -0.15 4.13
N VAL A 142 -2.62 0.90 3.51
CA VAL A 142 -1.83 2.07 3.09
C VAL A 142 -1.20 2.77 4.29
N ILE A 143 -1.94 2.91 5.40
CA ILE A 143 -1.41 3.47 6.64
C ILE A 143 -0.26 2.61 7.19
N GLY A 144 -0.47 1.29 7.26
CA GLY A 144 0.58 0.37 7.68
C GLY A 144 1.81 0.40 6.75
N HIS A 145 1.59 0.60 5.45
CA HIS A 145 2.65 0.73 4.44
C HIS A 145 3.52 1.96 4.72
N GLU A 146 2.93 3.14 4.93
CA GLU A 146 3.70 4.35 5.25
C GLU A 146 4.40 4.28 6.62
N ILE A 147 3.81 3.62 7.62
CA ILE A 147 4.48 3.37 8.90
C ILE A 147 5.68 2.43 8.70
N THR A 148 5.54 1.41 7.85
CA THR A 148 6.63 0.47 7.55
C THR A 148 7.78 1.16 6.82
N HIS A 149 7.51 2.17 6.00
CA HIS A 149 8.55 2.93 5.33
C HIS A 149 9.57 3.54 6.28
N GLY A 150 9.23 3.91 7.52
CA GLY A 150 10.28 4.37 8.46
C GLY A 150 11.23 3.28 8.93
N PHE A 151 10.99 2.02 8.61
CA PHE A 151 11.82 0.88 9.01
C PHE A 151 12.28 0.04 7.80
N ASP A 152 12.05 0.52 6.58
CA ASP A 152 12.49 -0.15 5.36
C ASP A 152 14.03 -0.16 5.19
N TYR A 153 14.51 -0.80 4.12
CA TYR A 153 15.94 -1.01 3.89
C TYR A 153 16.78 0.28 3.88
N ARG A 154 16.19 1.41 3.48
CA ARG A 154 16.85 2.71 3.41
C ARG A 154 16.62 3.52 4.68
N ASN A 155 15.37 3.61 5.11
CA ASN A 155 14.92 4.54 6.14
C ASN A 155 15.19 4.04 7.56
N ARG A 156 15.50 2.75 7.74
CA ARG A 156 16.04 2.21 9.00
C ARG A 156 17.34 2.89 9.45
N ASN A 157 18.07 3.54 8.54
CA ASN A 157 19.31 4.27 8.88
C ASN A 157 19.03 5.68 9.43
N TYR A 158 17.77 6.12 9.51
CA TYR A 158 17.40 7.40 10.10
C TYR A 158 16.80 7.17 11.48
N ASP A 159 17.17 7.96 12.49
CA ASP A 159 16.59 7.86 13.83
C ASP A 159 15.19 8.50 13.94
N GLY A 160 14.65 8.59 15.16
CA GLY A 160 13.34 9.19 15.41
C GLY A 160 13.27 10.71 15.24
N ASP A 161 14.42 11.39 15.17
CA ASP A 161 14.49 12.84 14.93
C ASP A 161 14.68 13.17 13.45
N GLY A 162 15.01 12.16 12.64
CA GLY A 162 15.20 12.25 11.19
C GLY A 162 16.66 12.36 10.76
N ASN A 163 17.61 12.08 11.67
CA ASN A 163 19.04 12.14 11.40
C ASN A 163 19.56 10.79 10.91
N LEU A 164 20.51 10.81 9.97
CA LEU A 164 21.20 9.62 9.49
C LEU A 164 22.14 9.09 10.58
N ASN A 165 21.75 8.01 11.25
CA ASN A 165 22.46 7.43 12.39
C ASN A 165 22.42 5.90 12.32
N SER A 166 23.53 5.23 12.63
CA SER A 166 23.55 3.76 12.74
C SER A 166 23.10 3.33 14.15
N TRP A 167 21.80 3.12 14.33
CA TRP A 167 21.20 2.79 15.64
C TRP A 167 20.77 1.32 15.79
N TRP A 168 21.15 0.46 14.84
CA TRP A 168 20.90 -1.00 14.88
C TRP A 168 22.20 -1.71 15.23
N SER A 169 22.12 -2.80 16.00
CA SER A 169 23.29 -3.66 16.19
C SER A 169 23.75 -4.30 14.87
N ASN A 170 25.00 -4.74 14.79
CA ASN A 170 25.50 -5.43 13.61
C ASN A 170 24.74 -6.75 13.34
N ALA A 171 24.43 -7.52 14.38
CA ALA A 171 23.69 -8.78 14.26
C ALA A 171 22.27 -8.57 13.70
N THR A 172 21.56 -7.55 14.19
CA THR A 172 20.22 -7.21 13.68
C THR A 172 20.30 -6.66 12.26
N ASN A 173 21.34 -5.88 11.93
CA ASN A 173 21.62 -5.43 10.56
C ASN A 173 21.80 -6.59 9.57
N ILE A 174 22.60 -7.60 9.92
CA ILE A 174 22.83 -8.79 9.08
C ILE A 174 21.51 -9.53 8.89
N THR A 175 20.78 -9.79 9.98
CA THR A 175 19.50 -10.51 9.93
C THR A 175 18.46 -9.79 9.06
N PHE A 176 18.38 -8.46 9.18
CA PHE A 176 17.52 -7.64 8.33
C PHE A 176 17.89 -7.77 6.86
N LYS A 177 19.17 -7.65 6.51
CA LYS A 177 19.63 -7.80 5.13
C LYS A 177 19.26 -9.16 4.55
N THR A 178 19.43 -10.25 5.31
CA THR A 178 19.03 -11.60 4.89
C THR A 178 17.52 -11.70 4.63
N LYS A 179 16.68 -11.17 5.53
CA LYS A 179 15.22 -11.16 5.36
C LYS A 179 14.79 -10.29 4.17
N ALA A 180 15.41 -9.12 3.99
CA ALA A 180 15.16 -8.23 2.86
C ALA A 180 15.59 -8.87 1.52
N GLN A 181 16.70 -9.61 1.50
CA GLN A 181 17.15 -10.33 0.31
C GLN A 181 16.11 -11.35 -0.17
N CYS A 182 15.44 -12.06 0.75
CA CYS A 182 14.37 -12.97 0.40
C CYS A 182 13.23 -12.30 -0.39
N LEU A 183 12.84 -11.07 0.01
CA LEU A 183 11.85 -10.29 -0.75
C LEU A 183 12.39 -9.81 -2.09
N SER A 184 13.65 -9.38 -2.15
CA SER A 184 14.31 -9.00 -3.40
C SER A 184 14.30 -10.16 -4.40
N ASP A 185 14.72 -11.35 -3.96
CA ASP A 185 14.79 -12.56 -4.77
C ASP A 185 13.39 -13.05 -5.20
N GLN A 186 12.38 -12.89 -4.34
CA GLN A 186 10.99 -13.19 -4.71
C GLN A 186 10.53 -12.27 -5.84
N TYR A 187 10.68 -10.95 -5.68
CA TYR A 187 10.17 -9.99 -6.65
C TYR A 187 10.92 -10.04 -7.98
N ALA A 188 12.21 -10.40 -7.98
CA ALA A 188 13.00 -10.60 -9.19
C ALA A 188 12.48 -11.72 -10.11
N LYS A 189 11.70 -12.66 -9.57
CA LYS A 189 11.08 -13.77 -10.32
C LYS A 189 9.76 -13.39 -11.00
N PHE A 190 9.22 -12.20 -10.73
CA PHE A 190 7.98 -11.77 -11.36
C PHE A 190 8.22 -11.26 -12.78
N VAL A 191 7.61 -11.95 -13.73
CA VAL A 191 7.60 -11.60 -15.14
C VAL A 191 6.40 -10.71 -15.44
N VAL A 192 6.66 -9.53 -16.01
CA VAL A 192 5.66 -8.57 -16.43
C VAL A 192 5.24 -8.89 -17.86
N ASN A 193 3.99 -9.29 -18.03
CA ASN A 193 3.38 -9.51 -19.35
C ASN A 193 2.47 -8.34 -19.75
N SER A 194 2.31 -8.12 -21.05
CA SER A 194 1.31 -7.22 -21.62
C SER A 194 -0.08 -7.58 -21.09
N ASP A 195 -0.80 -6.57 -20.61
CA ASP A 195 -2.20 -6.74 -20.20
C ASP A 195 -3.16 -6.88 -21.39
N LEU A 196 -2.66 -6.68 -22.62
CA LEU A 196 -3.43 -6.78 -23.87
C LEU A 196 -3.15 -8.07 -24.62
N THR A 197 -1.87 -8.37 -24.87
CA THR A 197 -1.46 -9.50 -25.72
C THR A 197 -0.95 -10.70 -24.94
N GLY A 198 -0.65 -10.54 -23.64
CA GLY A 198 0.01 -11.56 -22.83
C GLY A 198 1.51 -11.73 -23.13
N ALA A 199 2.06 -10.98 -24.09
CA ALA A 199 3.48 -11.04 -24.43
C ALA A 199 4.36 -10.64 -23.24
N GLU A 200 5.47 -11.34 -23.04
CA GLU A 200 6.45 -11.01 -22.02
C GLU A 200 7.13 -9.68 -22.33
N LEU A 201 7.21 -8.79 -21.35
CA LEU A 201 7.84 -7.46 -21.46
C LEU A 201 9.17 -7.38 -20.67
N GLY A 202 9.37 -8.27 -19.70
CA GLY A 202 10.58 -8.35 -18.86
C GLY A 202 10.27 -8.62 -17.39
N ASN A 203 11.28 -8.52 -16.54
CA ASN A 203 11.18 -8.88 -15.11
C ASN A 203 11.22 -7.65 -14.21
N ILE A 204 10.54 -7.73 -13.07
CA ILE A 204 10.68 -6.72 -12.01
C ILE A 204 12.11 -6.75 -11.46
N SER A 205 12.70 -5.58 -11.23
CA SER A 205 13.92 -5.48 -10.45
C SER A 205 13.61 -5.63 -8.95
N GLY A 206 14.00 -6.77 -8.37
CA GLY A 206 13.86 -7.02 -6.93
C GLY A 206 14.50 -5.92 -6.07
N GLN A 207 15.67 -5.44 -6.48
CA GLN A 207 16.41 -4.39 -5.78
C GLN A 207 15.69 -3.04 -5.81
N LEU A 208 15.13 -2.63 -6.96
CA LEU A 208 14.37 -1.38 -7.05
C LEU A 208 13.06 -1.48 -6.28
N ALA A 209 12.41 -2.65 -6.32
CA ALA A 209 11.13 -2.90 -5.66
C ALA A 209 11.22 -3.12 -4.15
N LEU A 210 12.42 -3.37 -3.60
CA LEU A 210 12.62 -3.86 -2.24
C LEU A 210 11.96 -3.00 -1.15
N GLY A 211 12.09 -1.68 -1.24
CA GLY A 211 11.46 -0.77 -0.26
C GLY A 211 9.95 -0.90 -0.23
N GLU A 212 9.33 -0.89 -1.41
CA GLU A 212 7.88 -1.02 -1.58
C GLU A 212 7.39 -2.42 -1.20
N ALA A 213 8.16 -3.46 -1.54
CA ALA A 213 7.87 -4.83 -1.16
C ALA A 213 7.88 -5.01 0.37
N ILE A 214 8.88 -4.46 1.07
CA ILE A 214 8.93 -4.46 2.54
C ILE A 214 7.71 -3.72 3.10
N ALA A 215 7.39 -2.55 2.57
CA ALA A 215 6.29 -1.72 3.04
C ALA A 215 4.91 -2.37 2.80
N ASP A 216 4.68 -3.00 1.65
CA ASP A 216 3.44 -3.75 1.37
C ASP A 216 3.26 -4.95 2.31
N ASN A 217 4.32 -5.73 2.53
CA ASN A 217 4.27 -6.89 3.42
C ASN A 217 4.06 -6.48 4.89
N GLY A 218 4.79 -5.47 5.34
CA GLY A 218 4.68 -4.92 6.69
C GLY A 218 3.32 -4.25 6.92
N GLY A 219 2.82 -3.49 5.94
CA GLY A 219 1.53 -2.82 5.98
C GLY A 219 0.37 -3.81 6.05
N LEU A 220 0.38 -4.84 5.19
CA LEU A 220 -0.64 -5.89 5.21
C LEU A 220 -0.69 -6.62 6.57
N LYS A 221 0.48 -7.06 7.07
CA LYS A 221 0.57 -7.74 8.38
C LYS A 221 0.11 -6.84 9.54
N THR A 222 0.49 -5.58 9.51
CA THR A 222 0.13 -4.60 10.55
C THR A 222 -1.35 -4.31 10.55
N SER A 223 -1.94 -4.12 9.37
CA SER A 223 -3.36 -3.83 9.23
C SER A 223 -4.25 -5.01 9.62
N PHE A 224 -3.89 -6.22 9.20
CA PHE A 224 -4.64 -7.42 9.58
C PHE A 224 -4.67 -7.62 11.10
N ARG A 225 -3.54 -7.47 11.78
CA ARG A 225 -3.52 -7.50 13.25
C ARG A 225 -4.36 -6.38 13.87
N ALA A 226 -4.26 -5.16 13.36
CA ALA A 226 -5.01 -4.03 13.88
C ALA A 226 -6.53 -4.24 13.74
N TYR A 227 -6.95 -4.87 12.64
CA TYR A 227 -8.33 -5.27 12.40
C TYR A 227 -8.84 -6.26 13.46
N HIS A 228 -8.12 -7.35 13.73
CA HIS A 228 -8.54 -8.30 14.78
C HIS A 228 -8.52 -7.67 16.19
N GLU A 229 -7.57 -6.79 16.49
CA GLU A 229 -7.58 -6.04 17.77
C GLU A 229 -8.78 -5.07 17.86
N TYR A 230 -9.17 -4.48 16.73
CA TYR A 230 -10.36 -3.63 16.64
C TYR A 230 -11.65 -4.44 16.90
N LEU A 231 -11.77 -5.63 16.31
CA LEU A 231 -12.94 -6.50 16.48
C LEU A 231 -13.20 -6.94 17.92
N LYS A 232 -12.15 -7.05 18.76
CA LYS A 232 -12.32 -7.34 20.19
C LYS A 232 -13.13 -6.28 20.93
N LYS A 233 -13.14 -5.04 20.42
CA LYS A 233 -13.88 -3.90 20.99
C LYS A 233 -15.16 -3.59 20.21
N PHE A 234 -15.12 -3.81 18.90
CA PHE A 234 -16.21 -3.50 17.98
C PHE A 234 -16.50 -4.72 17.10
N PRO A 235 -17.31 -5.66 17.58
CA PRO A 235 -17.65 -6.87 16.82
C PRO A 235 -18.25 -6.53 15.45
N SER A 236 -17.82 -7.24 14.41
CA SER A 236 -18.43 -7.14 13.08
C SER A 236 -19.74 -7.94 13.03
N GLN A 237 -20.62 -7.55 12.12
CA GLN A 237 -21.79 -8.35 11.74
C GLN A 237 -21.42 -9.63 10.97
N TYR A 238 -20.22 -9.68 10.39
CA TYR A 238 -19.72 -10.85 9.67
C TYR A 238 -19.04 -11.84 10.61
N THR A 239 -19.07 -13.13 10.25
CA THR A 239 -18.22 -14.13 10.89
C THR A 239 -16.75 -13.80 10.66
N GLU A 240 -15.86 -14.27 11.55
CA GLU A 240 -14.41 -14.06 11.43
C GLU A 240 -13.89 -14.47 10.03
N GLU A 241 -14.26 -15.67 9.56
CA GLU A 241 -13.87 -16.14 8.23
C GLU A 241 -14.34 -15.22 7.09
N THR A 242 -15.57 -14.70 7.18
CA THR A 242 -16.13 -13.81 6.16
C THR A 242 -15.47 -12.44 6.19
N GLY A 243 -15.28 -11.88 7.39
CA GLY A 243 -14.58 -10.62 7.59
C GLY A 243 -13.14 -10.67 7.10
N ASP A 244 -12.42 -11.75 7.38
CA ASP A 244 -11.04 -11.91 6.92
C ASP A 244 -10.94 -11.98 5.40
N LYS A 245 -11.84 -12.71 4.74
CA LYS A 245 -11.93 -12.73 3.27
C LYS A 245 -12.24 -11.34 2.72
N LEU A 246 -13.17 -10.61 3.33
CA LEU A 246 -13.53 -9.25 2.92
C LEU A 246 -12.36 -8.27 3.10
N PHE A 247 -11.53 -8.45 4.13
CA PHE A 247 -10.30 -7.69 4.33
C PHE A 247 -9.32 -7.91 3.17
N TYR A 248 -9.01 -9.17 2.83
CA TYR A 248 -8.07 -9.46 1.75
C TYR A 248 -8.60 -9.08 0.37
N LEU A 249 -9.91 -9.22 0.15
CA LEU A 249 -10.57 -8.77 -1.05
C LEU A 249 -10.43 -7.24 -1.20
N SER A 250 -10.68 -6.49 -0.12
CA SER A 250 -10.56 -5.04 -0.12
C SER A 250 -9.12 -4.58 -0.36
N PHE A 251 -8.14 -5.25 0.27
CA PHE A 251 -6.71 -5.05 0.00
C PHE A 251 -6.34 -5.23 -1.47
N ALA A 252 -6.89 -6.26 -2.11
CA ALA A 252 -6.63 -6.53 -3.51
C ALA A 252 -7.34 -5.49 -4.41
N GLN A 253 -8.61 -5.20 -4.15
CA GLN A 253 -9.46 -4.35 -4.99
C GLN A 253 -8.96 -2.90 -5.12
N VAL A 254 -8.44 -2.31 -4.04
CA VAL A 254 -7.88 -0.94 -4.10
C VAL A 254 -6.65 -0.85 -5.02
N ARG A 255 -6.08 -1.99 -5.42
CA ARG A 255 -4.91 -2.12 -6.31
C ARG A 255 -5.27 -2.66 -7.72
N CYS A 256 -6.55 -2.88 -8.01
CA CYS A 256 -6.98 -3.28 -9.35
C CYS A 256 -6.59 -2.24 -10.40
N SER A 257 -5.90 -2.67 -11.45
CA SER A 257 -5.44 -1.78 -12.52
C SER A 257 -5.15 -2.56 -13.80
N LYS A 258 -5.21 -1.86 -14.94
CA LYS A 258 -4.80 -2.38 -16.25
C LYS A 258 -3.97 -1.32 -16.96
N ASN A 259 -2.83 -1.71 -17.52
CA ASN A 259 -1.82 -0.78 -18.00
C ASN A 259 -1.47 -1.04 -19.48
N THR A 260 -1.13 0.03 -20.19
CA THR A 260 -0.54 -0.09 -21.55
C THR A 260 0.85 -0.71 -21.47
N ASP A 261 1.29 -1.39 -22.53
CA ASP A 261 2.65 -1.94 -22.63
C ASP A 261 3.73 -0.89 -22.41
N ARG A 262 3.53 0.34 -22.92
CA ARG A 262 4.44 1.48 -22.70
C ARG A 262 4.61 1.80 -21.20
N TYR A 263 3.52 1.75 -20.43
CA TYR A 263 3.58 1.96 -18.98
C TYR A 263 4.29 0.79 -18.30
N LEU A 264 3.95 -0.45 -18.67
CA LEU A 264 4.52 -1.65 -18.08
C LEU A 264 6.04 -1.72 -18.32
N LEU A 265 6.51 -1.47 -19.54
CA LEU A 265 7.93 -1.37 -19.87
C LEU A 265 8.63 -0.30 -19.04
N ARG A 266 8.01 0.89 -18.88
CA ARG A 266 8.56 1.96 -18.05
C ARG A 266 8.60 1.57 -16.56
N SER A 267 7.62 0.80 -16.09
CA SER A 267 7.52 0.37 -14.70
C SER A 267 8.64 -0.57 -14.25
N LEU A 268 9.31 -1.25 -15.20
CA LEU A 268 10.47 -2.11 -14.89
C LEU A 268 11.64 -1.35 -14.24
N GLY A 269 11.72 -0.03 -14.51
CA GLY A 269 12.70 0.87 -13.90
C GLY A 269 12.20 1.64 -12.68
N TRP A 270 11.04 1.30 -12.11
CA TRP A 270 10.43 2.01 -10.98
C TRP A 270 10.53 1.22 -9.68
N LYS A 271 10.40 1.94 -8.55
CA LYS A 271 10.35 1.33 -7.21
C LYS A 271 9.05 0.59 -6.95
N HIS A 272 7.95 1.08 -7.51
CA HIS A 272 6.65 0.45 -7.37
C HIS A 272 6.48 -0.56 -8.50
N PRO A 273 6.43 -1.88 -8.21
CA PRO A 273 6.07 -2.86 -9.21
C PRO A 273 4.60 -2.66 -9.63
N PRO A 274 4.18 -3.15 -10.81
CA PRO A 274 2.78 -3.15 -11.20
C PRO A 274 1.89 -3.72 -10.10
N SER A 275 0.72 -3.12 -9.89
CA SER A 275 -0.13 -3.37 -8.72
C SER A 275 -0.47 -4.84 -8.48
N ARG A 276 -0.61 -5.65 -9.54
CA ARG A 276 -0.82 -7.10 -9.41
C ARG A 276 0.28 -7.78 -8.59
N PHE A 277 1.54 -7.40 -8.76
CA PHE A 277 2.67 -7.99 -8.05
C PHE A 277 2.79 -7.48 -6.62
N ARG A 278 2.33 -6.26 -6.34
CA ARG A 278 2.17 -5.74 -4.96
C ARG A 278 1.18 -6.59 -4.17
N VAL A 279 0.04 -6.93 -4.79
CA VAL A 279 -0.98 -7.81 -4.20
C VAL A 279 -0.45 -9.22 -4.04
N THR A 280 -0.03 -9.87 -5.14
CA THR A 280 0.38 -11.28 -5.10
C THR A 280 1.61 -11.50 -4.25
N GLY A 281 2.61 -10.61 -4.31
CA GLY A 281 3.83 -10.72 -3.52
C GLY A 281 3.55 -10.64 -2.02
N ALA A 282 2.73 -9.69 -1.58
CA ALA A 282 2.37 -9.56 -0.16
C ALA A 282 1.51 -10.73 0.34
N LEU A 283 0.54 -11.20 -0.45
CA LEU A 283 -0.32 -12.34 -0.07
C LEU A 283 0.44 -13.66 0.00
N GLN A 284 1.41 -13.90 -0.90
CA GLN A 284 2.24 -15.10 -0.87
C GLN A 284 3.03 -15.26 0.44
N ASN A 285 3.35 -14.15 1.11
CA ASN A 285 4.12 -14.11 2.34
C ASN A 285 3.24 -14.01 3.60
N ASN A 286 1.92 -13.88 3.44
CA ASN A 286 1.01 -13.69 4.55
C ASN A 286 0.46 -15.05 5.02
N ALA A 287 0.92 -15.52 6.17
CA ALA A 287 0.51 -16.82 6.71
C ALA A 287 -0.99 -16.87 7.06
N GLU A 288 -1.56 -15.75 7.53
CA GLU A 288 -2.98 -15.67 7.89
C GLU A 288 -3.87 -15.82 6.65
N PHE A 289 -3.48 -15.21 5.53
CA PHE A 289 -4.13 -15.42 4.23
C PHE A 289 -4.10 -16.90 3.81
N ALA A 290 -3.00 -17.61 4.10
CA ALA A 290 -2.89 -19.03 3.81
C ALA A 290 -3.72 -19.92 4.76
N ARG A 291 -3.97 -19.48 6.00
CA ARG A 291 -4.75 -20.23 7.01
C ARG A 291 -6.26 -20.09 6.81
N ASN A 292 -6.74 -18.95 6.30
CA ASN A 292 -8.17 -18.67 6.09
C ASN A 292 -8.78 -19.38 4.86
N GLY A 293 -8.50 -20.69 4.73
CA GLY A 293 -9.35 -21.63 3.99
C GLY A 293 -8.88 -22.05 2.60
N SER A 294 -7.64 -21.76 2.19
CA SER A 294 -7.20 -22.05 0.83
C SER A 294 -6.04 -23.06 0.76
N THR A 295 -6.29 -24.24 0.20
CA THR A 295 -5.23 -25.14 -0.29
C THR A 295 -4.36 -24.40 -1.33
N LYS A 296 -3.16 -24.93 -1.68
CA LYS A 296 -2.32 -24.34 -2.75
C LYS A 296 -3.12 -24.00 -4.02
N ARG A 297 -4.11 -24.84 -4.37
CA ARG A 297 -5.05 -24.64 -5.48
C ARG A 297 -5.94 -23.40 -5.28
N LYS A 298 -6.61 -23.29 -4.12
CA LYS A 298 -7.51 -22.18 -3.79
C LYS A 298 -6.80 -20.82 -3.68
N ARG A 299 -5.52 -20.80 -3.29
CA ARG A 299 -4.70 -19.56 -3.32
C ARG A 299 -4.43 -19.09 -4.75
N ARG A 300 -4.22 -20.04 -5.66
CA ARG A 300 -4.08 -19.77 -7.09
C ARG A 300 -5.40 -19.27 -7.67
N GLU A 301 -6.52 -19.89 -7.30
CA GLU A 301 -7.87 -19.45 -7.68
C GLU A 301 -8.20 -18.03 -7.20
N PHE A 302 -7.91 -17.65 -5.94
CA PHE A 302 -8.10 -16.26 -5.47
C PHE A 302 -7.24 -15.25 -6.26
N VAL A 303 -5.98 -15.60 -6.53
CA VAL A 303 -5.10 -14.77 -7.37
C VAL A 303 -5.63 -14.70 -8.80
N ASP A 304 -6.10 -15.80 -9.36
CA ASP A 304 -6.65 -15.87 -10.72
C ASP A 304 -7.99 -15.11 -10.83
N GLU A 305 -8.82 -15.12 -9.80
CA GLU A 305 -10.07 -14.37 -9.68
C GLU A 305 -9.80 -12.87 -9.51
N TYR A 306 -8.83 -12.49 -8.66
CA TYR A 306 -8.32 -11.12 -8.61
C TYR A 306 -7.81 -10.67 -9.98
N LEU A 307 -7.03 -11.50 -10.68
CA LEU A 307 -6.54 -11.21 -12.03
C LEU A 307 -7.69 -11.16 -13.05
N ALA A 308 -8.75 -11.96 -12.90
CA ALA A 308 -9.93 -11.92 -13.75
C ALA A 308 -10.76 -10.64 -13.51
N TYR A 309 -10.91 -10.21 -12.26
CA TYR A 309 -11.55 -8.95 -11.91
C TYR A 309 -10.71 -7.75 -12.39
N SER A 310 -9.40 -7.79 -12.20
CA SER A 310 -8.46 -6.78 -12.73
C SER A 310 -8.52 -6.70 -14.26
N ARG A 311 -8.83 -7.80 -14.96
CA ARG A 311 -9.05 -7.81 -16.42
C ARG A 311 -10.34 -7.11 -16.85
N ARG A 312 -11.35 -7.01 -15.98
CA ARG A 312 -12.58 -6.23 -16.21
C ARG A 312 -12.38 -4.73 -16.02
N VAL A 313 -11.27 -4.31 -15.40
CA VAL A 313 -10.88 -2.90 -15.33
C VAL A 313 -10.51 -2.42 -16.73
N LYS A 314 -11.24 -1.42 -17.23
CA LYS A 314 -10.94 -0.76 -18.51
C LYS A 314 -9.60 -0.03 -18.42
N VAL A 315 -8.81 -0.06 -19.49
CA VAL A 315 -7.56 0.74 -19.59
C VAL A 315 -7.95 2.22 -19.57
N PHE A 316 -7.73 2.89 -18.44
CA PHE A 316 -7.93 4.33 -18.36
C PHE A 316 -6.64 5.04 -18.77
N ASN A 317 -6.68 5.72 -19.92
CA ASN A 317 -5.68 6.68 -20.32
C ASN A 317 -5.89 7.95 -19.48
N ARG A 318 -4.80 8.50 -18.93
CA ARG A 318 -4.77 9.65 -17.99
C ARG A 318 -5.93 10.65 -18.12
N GLY A 319 -6.65 10.83 -17.02
CA GLY A 319 -7.59 11.95 -16.79
C GLY A 319 -8.30 11.73 -15.46
N MET A 320 -8.38 12.76 -14.64
CA MET A 320 -9.04 12.73 -13.33
C MET A 320 -10.46 12.13 -13.39
N GLY A 321 -10.85 11.34 -12.39
CA GLY A 321 -12.28 11.16 -12.04
C GLY A 321 -13.00 9.92 -12.54
N GLY A 322 -12.38 8.74 -12.59
CA GLY A 322 -13.11 7.48 -12.78
C GLY A 322 -13.41 6.80 -11.44
N THR A 323 -14.67 6.76 -11.03
CA THR A 323 -15.14 5.96 -9.87
C THR A 323 -15.01 4.48 -10.21
N VAL A 324 -14.10 3.76 -9.56
CA VAL A 324 -14.25 2.30 -9.42
C VAL A 324 -15.40 2.13 -8.44
N GLN A 325 -16.59 1.75 -8.94
CA GLN A 325 -17.68 1.36 -8.06
C GLN A 325 -17.18 0.21 -7.18
N ALA A 326 -17.25 0.40 -5.86
CA ALA A 326 -17.18 -0.71 -4.94
C ALA A 326 -18.33 -1.66 -5.31
N LEU A 327 -18.04 -2.96 -5.41
CA LEU A 327 -19.10 -3.95 -5.58
C LEU A 327 -20.06 -3.79 -4.40
N ASP A 328 -21.37 -3.77 -4.68
CA ASP A 328 -22.35 -3.86 -3.59
C ASP A 328 -22.18 -5.20 -2.86
N LEU A 329 -22.65 -5.25 -1.62
CA LEU A 329 -22.52 -6.44 -0.77
C LEU A 329 -23.13 -7.68 -1.43
N ASP A 330 -24.21 -7.52 -2.20
CA ASP A 330 -24.85 -8.57 -3.01
C ASP A 330 -23.91 -9.16 -4.07
N SER A 331 -23.09 -8.32 -4.70
CA SER A 331 -22.13 -8.71 -5.73
C SER A 331 -20.89 -9.35 -5.13
N ILE A 332 -20.50 -8.93 -3.92
CA ILE A 332 -19.45 -9.59 -3.13
C ILE A 332 -19.93 -10.95 -2.64
N GLU A 333 -21.16 -11.05 -2.12
CA GLU A 333 -21.78 -12.33 -1.74
C GLU A 333 -21.97 -13.25 -2.95
N LYS A 334 -22.39 -12.74 -4.11
CA LYS A 334 -22.47 -13.53 -5.35
C LYS A 334 -21.10 -13.97 -5.87
N ALA A 335 -20.08 -13.13 -5.79
CA ALA A 335 -18.70 -13.52 -6.11
C ALA A 335 -18.21 -14.61 -5.15
N MET A 336 -18.45 -14.44 -3.85
CA MET A 336 -18.11 -15.42 -2.82
C MET A 336 -18.94 -16.72 -2.91
N ALA A 337 -20.18 -16.66 -3.39
CA ALA A 337 -21.02 -17.82 -3.65
C ALA A 337 -20.63 -18.55 -4.95
N SER A 338 -20.04 -17.85 -5.93
CA SER A 338 -19.48 -18.44 -7.15
C SER A 338 -18.20 -19.24 -6.90
N LEU A 339 -17.51 -18.95 -5.78
CA LEU A 339 -16.45 -19.78 -5.21
C LEU A 339 -17.06 -21.05 -4.61
N LYS A 340 -17.44 -22.03 -5.46
CA LYS A 340 -17.92 -23.35 -5.00
C LYS A 340 -16.89 -23.99 -4.07
N LEU A 341 -17.15 -23.90 -2.77
CA LEU A 341 -16.43 -24.55 -1.68
C LEU A 341 -16.71 -26.05 -1.72
N ASP A 342 -15.96 -26.78 -2.53
CA ASP A 342 -16.04 -28.25 -2.54
C ASP A 342 -14.93 -28.88 -1.69
N LYS A 343 -15.35 -29.71 -0.73
CA LYS A 343 -14.50 -30.50 0.18
C LYS A 343 -14.15 -31.80 -0.54
N LYS A 344 -12.94 -31.93 -1.12
CA LYS A 344 -12.29 -33.24 -1.36
C LYS A 344 -10.79 -33.13 -1.75
N ILE A 345 -9.96 -33.57 -0.81
CA ILE A 345 -8.76 -34.44 -0.85
C ILE A 345 -7.62 -34.22 -1.88
N CYS A 346 -6.40 -34.35 -1.34
CA CYS A 346 -5.06 -34.48 -1.94
C CYS A 346 -4.91 -35.54 -3.05
N ASN A 347 -4.07 -35.26 -4.05
CA ASN A 347 -2.78 -35.96 -4.25
C ASN A 347 -2.02 -35.44 -5.49
N ALA A 348 -0.70 -35.68 -5.44
CA ALA A 348 0.30 -35.68 -6.51
C ALA A 348 0.97 -34.35 -6.91
N GLU A 349 2.27 -34.34 -6.62
CA GLU A 349 3.30 -33.46 -7.17
C GLU A 349 3.55 -33.71 -8.67
N SER A 350 4.26 -32.75 -9.27
CA SER A 350 5.02 -32.84 -10.52
C SER A 350 4.21 -32.79 -11.84
N ARG A 351 4.14 -31.57 -12.40
CA ARG A 351 4.37 -31.20 -13.82
C ARG A 351 3.94 -29.74 -14.01
N VAL A 352 4.73 -28.83 -13.43
CA VAL A 352 4.62 -27.39 -13.68
C VAL A 352 5.40 -27.11 -14.95
N GLY A 353 4.73 -26.75 -16.04
CA GLY A 353 5.44 -26.22 -17.21
C GLY A 353 4.68 -26.14 -18.52
N ARG A 354 3.64 -26.93 -18.76
CA ARG A 354 2.91 -26.91 -20.04
C ARG A 354 1.44 -27.24 -19.78
N LEU A 355 0.54 -26.49 -20.40
CA LEU A 355 -0.93 -26.62 -20.52
C LEU A 355 -1.67 -25.30 -20.20
N LEU A 356 -1.24 -24.23 -20.86
CA LEU A 356 -2.01 -22.99 -21.05
C LEU A 356 -2.33 -22.64 -22.53
N PRO A 357 -2.04 -23.47 -23.55
CA PRO A 357 -2.61 -23.26 -24.90
C PRO A 357 -3.98 -23.92 -25.14
N ASP A 358 -4.28 -25.09 -24.55
CA ASP A 358 -5.38 -25.95 -25.06
C ASP A 358 -6.80 -25.53 -24.62
N PHE A 359 -6.97 -24.40 -23.94
CA PHE A 359 -8.29 -23.90 -23.53
C PHE A 359 -8.89 -22.87 -24.49
N TYR A 360 -8.13 -22.38 -25.48
CA TYR A 360 -8.62 -21.37 -26.42
C TYR A 360 -9.17 -21.91 -27.76
N ASP A 361 -9.03 -23.22 -28.05
CA ASP A 361 -9.47 -23.81 -29.33
C ASP A 361 -10.80 -24.59 -29.27
N LYS A 362 -11.64 -24.38 -28.24
CA LYS A 362 -12.97 -25.03 -28.13
C LYS A 362 -14.13 -24.10 -27.77
N LEU A 363 -14.05 -22.84 -28.18
CA LEU A 363 -15.16 -21.88 -28.09
C LEU A 363 -15.38 -21.10 -29.40
N GLU A 364 -15.30 -21.82 -30.52
CA GLU A 364 -16.29 -21.74 -31.62
C GLU A 364 -17.05 -23.09 -31.63
#